data_AF-A0A7C5IN32-F1
#
_entry.id   AF-A0A7C5IN32-F1
#
_cell.length_a   1.000
_cell.length_b   1.000
_cell.length_c   1.000
_cell.angle_alpha   90.00
_cell.angle_beta   90.00
_cell.angle_gamma   90.00
#
_symmetry.space_group_name_H-M   'P 1'
#
loop_
_entity.id
_entity.type
_entity.pdbx_description
1 polymer ?
#
loop_
_entity_poly.entity_id
_entity_poly.type
_entity_poly.pdbx_seq_one_letter_code
_entity_poly.pdbx_strand_id
1 'polypeptide(L)'
;MRLFYKALIFLLIYISFSHSLVLNRIIATVGDYPITSYDIERMRDFLKLMSGNNPSQKIEPLKELLFFYSLQQIVSQNKKIILPRDEINKIIENTTNVKDASDELAKQRLKIYEQYPDEFEMQIRKSQIVRALMFYDTRLKDKAGEKVSEEEIKKFYQENKKLMVDQPKLDLVIVVCKSPKNASLENLEKFEKALLQISDRLKKSNEIEDLLAKNKNLLGYENYSGRTGLKYVFELYQSGIPEELLAFSLSTNAIST
;
A
#
# COMPACT_ATOMS: atom_id res chain seq x y z
N MET A 1 13.35 -7.62 -66.28
CA MET A 1 12.05 -7.97 -65.66
C MET A 1 12.10 -8.30 -64.17
N ARG A 2 13.08 -9.06 -63.64
CA ARG A 2 13.11 -9.44 -62.20
C ARG A 2 13.30 -8.29 -61.19
N LEU A 3 13.91 -7.16 -61.58
CA LEU A 3 14.08 -5.99 -60.70
C LEU A 3 12.80 -5.16 -60.54
N PHE A 4 11.97 -5.09 -61.59
CA PHE A 4 10.72 -4.33 -61.55
C PHE A 4 9.70 -4.95 -60.59
N TYR A 5 9.61 -6.28 -60.54
CA TYR A 5 8.76 -6.99 -59.59
C TYR A 5 9.20 -6.78 -58.14
N LYS A 6 10.50 -6.69 -57.86
CA LYS A 6 11.00 -6.42 -56.50
C LYS A 6 10.64 -5.02 -56.02
N ALA A 7 10.73 -4.01 -56.90
CA ALA A 7 10.33 -2.64 -56.58
C ALA A 7 8.81 -2.51 -56.38
N LEU A 8 8.01 -3.19 -57.20
CA LEU A 8 6.54 -3.20 -57.09
C LEU A 8 6.07 -3.86 -55.78
N ILE A 9 6.71 -4.96 -55.37
CA ILE A 9 6.42 -5.66 -54.11
C ILE A 9 6.80 -4.79 -52.91
N PHE A 10 7.94 -4.09 -52.95
CA PHE A 10 8.34 -3.17 -51.87
C PHE A 10 7.38 -1.98 -51.74
N LEU A 11 6.86 -1.45 -52.86
CA LEU A 11 5.89 -0.36 -52.86
C LEU A 11 4.52 -0.81 -52.31
N LEU A 12 4.08 -2.03 -52.62
CA LEU A 12 2.85 -2.63 -52.09
C LEU A 12 2.92 -2.89 -50.58
N ILE A 13 4.09 -3.30 -50.07
CA ILE A 13 4.31 -3.47 -48.62
C ILE A 13 4.31 -2.11 -47.91
N TYR A 14 4.84 -1.05 -48.56
CA TYR A 14 4.82 0.30 -48.00
C TYR A 14 3.42 0.91 -47.92
N ILE A 15 2.54 0.63 -48.90
CA ILE A 15 1.13 1.07 -48.89
C ILE A 15 0.31 0.26 -47.86
N SER A 16 0.71 -0.98 -47.58
CA SER A 16 0.08 -1.84 -46.57
C SER A 16 0.43 -1.44 -45.12
N PHE A 17 1.44 -0.59 -44.91
CA PHE A 17 1.60 0.21 -43.68
C PHE A 17 0.63 1.40 -43.64
N SER A 18 -0.60 1.16 -44.11
CA SER A 18 -1.74 2.03 -43.83
C SER A 18 -1.87 2.09 -42.32
N HIS A 19 -1.56 3.26 -41.77
CA HIS A 19 -1.76 3.56 -40.36
C HIS A 19 -3.18 3.15 -40.00
N SER A 20 -3.31 2.22 -39.04
CA SER A 20 -4.60 1.97 -38.40
C SER A 20 -5.11 3.32 -37.92
N LEU A 21 -6.09 3.87 -38.63
CA LEU A 21 -6.84 5.04 -38.19
C LEU A 21 -7.56 4.58 -36.92
N VAL A 22 -6.97 4.88 -35.77
CA VAL A 22 -7.62 4.73 -34.46
C VAL A 22 -8.78 5.72 -34.46
N LEU A 23 -9.93 5.28 -34.95
CA LEU A 23 -11.17 6.04 -34.92
C LEU A 23 -11.57 6.19 -33.46
N ASN A 24 -11.34 7.38 -32.90
CA ASN A 24 -11.83 7.69 -31.57
C ASN A 24 -13.36 7.87 -31.63
N ARG A 25 -14.10 6.84 -31.23
CA ARG A 25 -15.58 6.80 -31.32
C ARG A 25 -16.17 7.33 -30.02
N ILE A 26 -17.24 8.12 -30.12
CA ILE A 26 -18.07 8.44 -28.95
C ILE A 26 -18.84 7.17 -28.57
N ILE A 27 -18.68 6.72 -27.33
CA ILE A 27 -19.29 5.50 -26.78
C ILE A 27 -20.52 5.85 -25.93
N ALA A 28 -20.49 6.98 -25.21
CA ALA A 28 -21.61 7.46 -24.40
C ALA A 28 -21.58 9.00 -24.30
N THR A 29 -22.66 9.59 -23.81
CA THR A 29 -22.75 11.03 -23.49
C THR A 29 -23.47 11.21 -22.15
N VAL A 30 -23.03 12.18 -21.35
CA VAL A 30 -23.69 12.59 -20.10
C VAL A 30 -23.88 14.10 -20.15
N GLY A 31 -25.09 14.55 -20.49
CA GLY A 31 -25.32 15.96 -20.82
C GLY A 31 -24.46 16.38 -22.01
N ASP A 32 -23.64 17.42 -21.81
CA ASP A 32 -22.73 17.97 -22.83
C ASP A 32 -21.33 17.31 -22.84
N TYR A 33 -21.14 16.24 -22.06
CA TYR A 33 -19.85 15.55 -21.95
C TYR A 33 -19.85 14.25 -22.78
N PRO A 34 -19.20 14.22 -23.96
CA PRO A 34 -19.00 12.98 -24.71
C PRO A 34 -17.91 12.12 -24.06
N ILE A 35 -18.17 10.83 -23.94
CA ILE A 35 -17.22 9.80 -23.50
C ILE A 35 -16.79 9.02 -24.72
N THR A 36 -15.50 9.06 -25.04
CA THR A 36 -14.92 8.42 -26.21
C THR A 36 -14.23 7.10 -25.87
N SER A 37 -13.93 6.30 -26.89
CA SER A 37 -13.14 5.07 -26.74
C SER A 37 -11.75 5.35 -26.15
N TYR A 38 -11.15 6.48 -26.51
CA TYR A 38 -9.87 6.92 -25.96
C TYR A 38 -9.96 7.18 -24.45
N ASP A 39 -11.01 7.87 -24.00
CA ASP A 39 -11.20 8.18 -22.57
C ASP A 39 -11.35 6.90 -21.73
N ILE A 40 -12.07 5.91 -22.27
CA ILE A 40 -12.26 4.61 -21.61
C ILE A 40 -10.93 3.85 -21.49
N GLU A 41 -10.10 3.88 -22.54
CA GLU A 41 -8.78 3.23 -22.53
C GLU A 41 -7.82 3.93 -21.57
N ARG A 42 -7.75 5.26 -21.64
CA ARG A 42 -6.94 6.07 -20.71
C ARG A 42 -7.33 5.86 -19.26
N MET A 43 -8.64 5.90 -18.95
CA MET A 43 -9.15 5.64 -17.61
C MET A 43 -8.87 4.20 -17.16
N ARG A 44 -8.91 3.22 -18.06
CA ARG A 44 -8.55 1.83 -17.75
C ARG A 44 -7.11 1.73 -17.28
N ASP A 45 -6.19 2.35 -17.99
CA ASP A 45 -4.77 2.25 -17.69
C ASP A 45 -4.42 3.01 -16.41
N PHE A 46 -5.04 4.18 -16.21
CA PHE A 46 -4.96 4.92 -14.95
C PHE A 46 -5.47 4.09 -13.76
N LEU A 47 -6.68 3.51 -13.86
CA LEU A 47 -7.28 2.72 -12.78
C LEU A 47 -6.44 1.49 -12.43
N LYS A 48 -5.92 0.77 -13.44
CA LYS A 48 -5.02 -0.38 -13.21
C LYS A 48 -3.79 0.00 -12.40
N LEU A 49 -3.24 1.19 -12.66
CA LEU A 49 -2.06 1.68 -11.98
C LEU A 49 -2.38 2.06 -10.53
N MET A 50 -3.56 2.66 -10.29
CA MET A 50 -4.02 3.05 -8.95
C MET A 50 -4.48 1.87 -8.08
N SER A 51 -5.13 0.86 -8.64
CA SER A 51 -5.73 -0.26 -7.87
C SER A 51 -4.78 -1.43 -7.61
N GLY A 52 -3.62 -1.46 -8.29
CA GLY A 52 -2.75 -2.65 -8.32
C GLY A 52 -3.48 -3.89 -8.87
N ASN A 53 -2.86 -5.07 -8.71
CA ASN A 53 -3.44 -6.36 -9.14
C ASN A 53 -4.59 -6.86 -8.26
N ASN A 54 -5.33 -5.99 -7.56
CA ASN A 54 -6.40 -6.40 -6.66
C ASN A 54 -7.71 -6.69 -7.44
N PRO A 55 -8.13 -7.96 -7.58
CA PRO A 55 -9.30 -8.32 -8.39
C PRO A 55 -10.64 -7.83 -7.80
N SER A 56 -10.68 -7.47 -6.52
CA SER A 56 -11.87 -6.98 -5.82
C SER A 56 -12.19 -5.51 -6.12
N GLN A 57 -11.26 -4.76 -6.74
CA GLN A 57 -11.42 -3.35 -7.11
C GLN A 57 -11.50 -3.14 -8.62
N LYS A 58 -12.11 -4.08 -9.36
CA LYS A 58 -12.37 -3.89 -10.80
C LYS A 58 -13.46 -2.83 -11.01
N ILE A 59 -13.09 -1.56 -10.89
CA ILE A 59 -13.91 -0.45 -11.34
C ILE A 59 -13.89 -0.50 -12.87
N GLU A 60 -15.07 -0.61 -13.48
CA GLU A 60 -15.18 -0.53 -14.93
C GLU A 60 -14.93 0.92 -15.39
N PRO A 61 -13.99 1.17 -16.31
CA PRO A 61 -13.60 2.52 -16.70
C PRO A 61 -14.76 3.36 -17.24
N LEU A 62 -15.67 2.74 -17.99
CA LEU A 62 -16.88 3.41 -18.49
C LEU A 62 -17.82 3.81 -17.34
N LYS A 63 -18.00 2.96 -16.33
CA LYS A 63 -18.85 3.28 -15.16
C LYS A 63 -18.27 4.44 -14.37
N GLU A 64 -16.95 4.47 -14.20
CA GLU A 64 -16.24 5.57 -13.53
C GLU A 64 -16.43 6.90 -14.27
N LEU A 65 -16.26 6.91 -15.60
CA LEU A 65 -16.46 8.11 -16.42
C LEU A 65 -17.92 8.57 -16.40
N LEU A 66 -18.87 7.66 -16.56
CA LEU A 66 -20.30 7.98 -16.46
C LEU A 66 -20.64 8.58 -15.10
N PHE A 67 -20.12 8.00 -14.02
CA PHE A 67 -20.33 8.50 -12.67
C PHE A 67 -19.75 9.90 -12.48
N PHE A 68 -18.50 10.12 -12.89
CA PHE A 68 -17.85 11.43 -12.79
C PHE A 68 -18.61 12.52 -13.56
N TYR A 69 -18.96 12.27 -14.82
CA TYR A 69 -19.68 13.26 -15.63
C TYR A 69 -21.11 13.49 -15.11
N SER A 70 -21.76 12.47 -14.54
CA SER A 70 -23.06 12.64 -13.88
C SER A 70 -22.96 13.61 -12.70
N LEU A 71 -21.90 13.46 -11.89
CA LEU A 71 -21.63 14.37 -10.78
C LEU A 71 -21.34 15.79 -11.28
N GLN A 72 -20.54 15.95 -12.34
CA GLN A 72 -20.30 17.26 -12.94
C GLN A 72 -21.59 17.92 -13.44
N GLN A 73 -22.47 17.16 -14.09
CA GLN A 73 -23.75 17.67 -14.58
C GLN A 73 -24.67 18.12 -13.44
N ILE A 74 -24.71 17.38 -12.33
CA ILE A 74 -25.49 17.78 -11.14
C ILE A 74 -24.99 19.11 -10.59
N VAL A 75 -23.66 19.28 -10.49
CA VAL A 75 -23.07 20.53 -9.97
C VAL A 75 -23.26 21.69 -10.95
N SER A 76 -23.08 21.48 -12.25
CA SER A 76 -23.23 22.55 -13.25
C SER A 76 -24.66 23.09 -13.33
N GLN A 77 -25.65 22.23 -13.09
CA GLN A 77 -27.07 22.62 -13.06
C GLN A 77 -27.48 23.29 -11.74
N ASN A 78 -26.76 23.04 -10.65
CA ASN A 78 -27.11 23.55 -9.33
C ASN A 78 -26.22 24.72 -8.89
N LYS A 79 -26.71 25.95 -9.14
CA LYS A 79 -26.02 27.21 -8.79
C LYS A 79 -25.71 27.40 -7.30
N LYS A 80 -26.29 26.60 -6.41
CA LYS A 80 -25.99 26.64 -4.96
C LYS A 80 -24.69 25.92 -4.62
N ILE A 81 -24.24 24.99 -5.47
CA ILE A 81 -23.02 24.23 -5.22
C ILE A 81 -21.84 25.04 -5.76
N ILE A 82 -21.06 25.60 -4.85
CA ILE A 82 -19.85 26.36 -5.19
C ILE A 82 -18.65 25.44 -5.02
N LEU A 83 -17.98 25.11 -6.13
CA LEU A 83 -16.70 24.41 -6.09
C LEU A 83 -15.56 25.44 -5.90
N PRO A 84 -14.59 25.17 -5.01
CA PRO A 84 -13.40 26.01 -4.88
C PRO A 84 -12.59 26.01 -6.18
N ARG A 85 -12.38 27.18 -6.80
CA ARG A 85 -11.76 27.30 -8.13
C ARG A 85 -10.25 27.03 -8.14
N ASP A 86 -9.55 27.29 -7.04
CA ASP A 86 -8.08 27.25 -6.98
C ASP A 86 -7.53 26.12 -6.10
N GLU A 87 -8.38 25.20 -5.64
CA GLU A 87 -7.94 24.13 -4.73
C GLU A 87 -7.33 22.93 -5.45
N ILE A 88 -7.74 22.64 -6.68
CA ILE A 88 -7.26 21.46 -7.40
C ILE A 88 -5.75 21.52 -7.60
N ASN A 89 -5.24 22.64 -8.11
CA ASN A 89 -3.80 22.85 -8.31
C ASN A 89 -3.02 22.80 -7.00
N LYS A 90 -3.57 23.36 -5.92
CA LYS A 90 -2.95 23.29 -4.58
C LYS A 90 -2.93 21.86 -4.04
N ILE A 91 -4.00 21.09 -4.26
CA ILE A 91 -4.06 19.69 -3.83
C ILE A 91 -3.07 18.87 -4.63
N ILE A 92 -2.99 19.06 -5.96
CA ILE A 92 -1.98 18.41 -6.80
C ILE A 92 -0.59 18.74 -6.28
N GLU A 93 -0.26 20.02 -6.12
CA GLU A 93 1.02 20.47 -5.58
C GLU A 93 1.31 19.82 -4.22
N ASN A 94 0.38 19.86 -3.26
CA ASN A 94 0.59 19.25 -1.95
C ASN A 94 0.75 17.73 -2.01
N THR A 95 0.14 17.06 -2.99
CA THR A 95 0.10 15.60 -3.08
C THR A 95 1.28 15.03 -3.87
N THR A 96 1.84 15.81 -4.79
CA THR A 96 2.97 15.43 -5.66
C THR A 96 4.29 16.09 -5.26
N ASN A 97 4.29 17.04 -4.32
CA ASN A 97 5.51 17.71 -3.88
C ASN A 97 6.42 16.78 -3.06
N VAL A 98 7.53 16.39 -3.67
CA VAL A 98 8.59 15.60 -3.04
C VAL A 98 9.53 16.55 -2.29
N LYS A 99 9.13 16.98 -1.09
CA LYS A 99 9.98 17.79 -0.20
C LYS A 99 11.04 16.94 0.50
N ASP A 100 10.72 15.68 0.75
CA ASP A 100 11.60 14.70 1.38
C ASP A 100 11.95 13.61 0.35
N ALA A 101 13.24 13.38 0.12
CA ALA A 101 13.72 12.35 -0.78
C ALA A 101 13.41 10.92 -0.30
N SER A 102 12.97 10.73 0.94
CA SER A 102 12.52 9.45 1.48
C SER A 102 11.03 9.16 1.27
N ASP A 103 10.22 10.15 0.82
CA ASP A 103 8.79 9.95 0.59
C ASP A 103 8.53 9.25 -0.75
N GLU A 104 8.66 7.92 -0.73
CA GLU A 104 8.40 7.07 -1.89
C GLU A 104 6.95 7.16 -2.40
N LEU A 105 5.99 7.47 -1.52
CA LEU A 105 4.60 7.62 -1.93
C LEU A 105 4.38 8.94 -2.70
N ALA A 106 5.03 10.03 -2.30
CA ALA A 106 4.99 11.29 -3.06
C ALA A 106 5.62 11.13 -4.44
N LYS A 107 6.75 10.43 -4.55
CA LYS A 107 7.39 10.10 -5.84
C LYS A 107 6.47 9.27 -6.74
N GLN A 108 5.80 8.27 -6.18
CA GLN A 108 4.82 7.47 -6.93
C GLN A 108 3.67 8.34 -7.42
N ARG A 109 3.08 9.18 -6.56
CA ARG A 109 1.98 10.08 -6.95
C ARG A 109 2.40 11.08 -8.02
N LEU A 110 3.61 11.64 -7.93
CA LEU A 110 4.17 12.53 -8.95
C LEU A 110 4.29 11.81 -10.30
N LYS A 111 4.87 10.60 -10.32
CA LYS A 111 5.00 9.81 -11.55
C LYS A 111 3.64 9.47 -12.18
N ILE A 112 2.63 9.17 -11.36
CA ILE A 112 1.27 8.92 -11.84
C ILE A 112 0.69 10.17 -12.46
N TYR A 113 0.83 11.31 -11.80
CA TYR A 113 0.37 12.60 -12.31
C TYR A 113 1.06 12.99 -13.63
N GLU A 114 2.37 12.78 -13.74
CA GLU A 114 3.12 13.05 -14.99
C GLU A 114 2.63 12.18 -16.17
N GLN A 115 2.18 10.96 -15.91
CA GLN A 115 1.72 10.02 -16.95
C GLN A 115 0.22 10.17 -17.27
N TYR A 116 -0.58 10.58 -16.28
CA TYR A 116 -2.05 10.68 -16.34
C TYR A 116 -2.55 11.97 -15.68
N PRO A 117 -2.17 13.16 -16.19
CA PRO A 117 -2.49 14.43 -15.53
C PRO A 117 -4.01 14.68 -15.49
N ASP A 118 -4.70 14.45 -16.60
CA ASP A 118 -6.14 14.71 -16.72
C ASP A 118 -6.95 13.76 -15.85
N GLU A 119 -6.60 12.47 -15.82
CA GLU A 119 -7.31 11.47 -15.01
C GLU A 119 -7.04 11.68 -13.51
N PHE A 120 -5.84 12.11 -13.15
CA PHE A 120 -5.49 12.45 -11.78
C PHE A 120 -6.25 13.70 -11.30
N GLU A 121 -6.32 14.74 -12.14
CA GLU A 121 -7.12 15.93 -11.87
C GLU A 121 -8.61 15.56 -11.75
N MET A 122 -9.10 14.69 -12.63
CA MET A 122 -10.46 14.18 -12.62
C MET A 122 -10.81 13.52 -11.27
N GLN A 123 -9.91 12.70 -10.71
CA GLN A 123 -10.14 12.06 -9.41
C GLN A 123 -10.16 13.06 -8.25
N ILE A 124 -9.28 14.06 -8.26
CA ILE A 124 -9.28 15.13 -7.25
C ILE A 124 -10.58 15.92 -7.34
N ARG A 125 -10.97 16.31 -8.55
CA ARG A 125 -12.22 17.03 -8.81
C ARG A 125 -13.44 16.23 -8.42
N LYS A 126 -13.45 14.91 -8.69
CA LYS A 126 -14.51 13.99 -8.24
C LYS A 126 -14.66 14.04 -6.72
N SER A 127 -13.55 13.93 -5.99
CA SER A 127 -13.54 14.00 -4.52
C SER A 127 -14.11 15.33 -4.00
N GLN A 128 -13.75 16.45 -4.63
CA GLN A 128 -14.29 17.76 -4.28
C GLN A 128 -15.79 17.87 -4.54
N ILE A 129 -16.27 17.39 -5.70
CA ILE A 129 -17.70 17.39 -6.02
C ILE A 129 -18.48 16.55 -5.00
N VAL A 130 -18.00 15.35 -4.68
CA VAL A 130 -18.63 14.48 -3.68
C VAL A 130 -18.68 15.17 -2.32
N ARG A 131 -17.58 15.80 -1.88
CA ARG A 131 -17.56 16.58 -0.63
C ARG A 131 -18.58 17.71 -0.66
N ALA A 132 -18.59 18.51 -1.73
CA ALA A 132 -19.53 19.62 -1.87
C ALA A 132 -20.99 19.13 -1.82
N LEU A 133 -21.30 18.03 -2.50
CA LEU A 133 -22.63 17.41 -2.45
C LEU A 133 -23.02 16.96 -1.05
N MET A 134 -22.09 16.39 -0.25
CA MET A 134 -22.36 16.05 1.15
C MET A 134 -22.68 17.27 2.03
N PHE A 135 -22.15 18.45 1.69
CA PHE A 135 -22.44 19.68 2.43
C PHE A 135 -23.75 20.37 2.01
N TYR A 136 -24.07 20.36 0.71
CA TYR A 136 -25.20 21.11 0.15
C TYR A 136 -26.49 20.28 0.00
N ASP A 137 -26.40 18.96 -0.17
CA ASP A 137 -27.57 18.09 -0.21
C ASP A 137 -27.97 17.73 1.23
N THR A 138 -29.06 18.34 1.72
CA THR A 138 -29.58 18.09 3.07
C THR A 138 -29.91 16.62 3.31
N ARG A 139 -30.36 15.87 2.29
CA ARG A 139 -30.67 14.44 2.45
C ARG A 139 -29.41 13.61 2.67
N LEU A 140 -28.32 13.94 1.96
CA LEU A 140 -27.03 13.29 2.15
C LEU A 140 -26.37 13.71 3.45
N LYS A 141 -26.48 14.99 3.81
CA LYS A 141 -25.98 15.54 5.08
C LYS A 141 -26.65 14.87 6.28
N ASP A 142 -27.97 14.69 6.24
CA ASP A 142 -28.72 14.05 7.31
C ASP A 142 -28.35 12.57 7.45
N LYS A 143 -28.17 11.86 6.32
CA LYS A 143 -27.68 10.46 6.33
C LYS A 143 -26.23 10.32 6.79
N ALA A 144 -25.34 11.23 6.39
CA ALA A 144 -23.94 11.20 6.80
C ALA A 144 -23.75 11.59 8.27
N GLY A 145 -24.65 12.40 8.82
CA GLY A 145 -24.70 12.77 10.23
C GLY A 145 -25.49 11.80 11.11
N GLU A 146 -26.11 10.78 10.53
CA GLU A 146 -26.85 9.76 11.27
C GLU A 146 -25.86 8.98 12.14
N LYS A 147 -26.05 9.06 13.47
CA LYS A 147 -25.23 8.30 14.41
C LYS A 147 -25.47 6.81 14.15
N VAL A 148 -24.41 6.09 13.80
CA VAL A 148 -24.42 4.62 13.74
C VAL A 148 -24.95 4.09 15.06
N SER A 149 -25.93 3.19 15.01
CA SER A 149 -26.58 2.70 16.22
C SER A 149 -25.63 1.83 17.04
N GLU A 150 -25.84 1.76 18.36
CA GLU A 150 -25.05 0.85 19.20
C GLU A 150 -25.21 -0.62 18.77
N GLU A 151 -26.36 -0.98 18.21
CA GLU A 151 -26.67 -2.32 17.73
C GLU A 151 -25.84 -2.66 16.50
N GLU A 152 -25.71 -1.73 15.54
CA GLU A 152 -24.84 -1.88 14.37
C GLU A 152 -23.37 -1.95 14.77
N ILE A 153 -22.93 -1.12 15.72
CA ILE A 153 -21.55 -1.17 16.24
C ILE A 153 -21.28 -2.53 16.90
N LYS A 154 -22.19 -3.01 17.76
CA LYS A 154 -22.06 -4.31 18.42
C LYS A 154 -22.04 -5.45 17.41
N LYS A 155 -22.92 -5.41 16.40
CA LYS A 155 -22.96 -6.41 15.31
C LYS A 155 -21.66 -6.41 14.51
N PHE A 156 -21.18 -5.23 14.10
CA PHE A 156 -19.91 -5.09 13.39
C PHE A 156 -18.75 -5.65 14.23
N TYR A 157 -18.68 -5.33 15.51
CA TYR A 157 -17.64 -5.86 16.40
C TYR A 157 -17.72 -7.39 16.55
N GLN A 158 -18.92 -7.96 16.68
CA GLN A 158 -19.10 -9.41 16.76
C GLN A 158 -18.68 -10.12 15.47
N GLU A 159 -19.04 -9.57 14.32
CA GLU A 159 -18.69 -10.12 13.00
C GLU A 159 -17.19 -10.01 12.69
N ASN A 160 -16.54 -8.94 13.16
CA ASN A 160 -15.14 -8.63 12.86
C ASN A 160 -14.18 -8.89 14.02
N LYS A 161 -14.63 -9.58 15.08
CA LYS A 161 -13.86 -9.81 16.31
C LYS A 161 -12.47 -10.39 16.06
N LYS A 162 -12.34 -11.28 15.07
CA LYS A 162 -11.07 -11.92 14.68
C LYS A 162 -10.06 -10.94 14.06
N LEU A 163 -10.55 -9.86 13.44
CA LEU A 163 -9.73 -8.81 12.82
C LEU A 163 -9.34 -7.71 13.82
N MET A 164 -10.05 -7.62 14.94
CA MET A 164 -9.88 -6.62 15.99
C MET A 164 -9.13 -7.19 17.22
N VAL A 165 -8.40 -8.30 17.04
CA VAL A 165 -7.56 -8.85 18.09
C VAL A 165 -6.30 -8.00 18.19
N ASP A 166 -6.05 -7.42 19.37
CA ASP A 166 -4.80 -6.73 19.65
C ASP A 166 -3.62 -7.64 19.32
N GLN A 167 -2.56 -7.07 18.74
CA GLN A 167 -1.34 -7.84 18.51
C GLN A 167 -0.87 -8.47 19.84
N PRO A 168 -0.51 -9.75 19.85
CA PRO A 168 -0.07 -10.40 21.08
C PRO A 168 1.19 -9.70 21.60
N LYS A 169 1.22 -9.48 22.92
CA LYS A 169 2.47 -9.13 23.58
C LYS A 169 3.35 -10.37 23.69
N LEU A 170 4.64 -10.19 23.49
CA LEU A 170 5.64 -11.26 23.50
C LEU A 170 6.60 -11.04 24.66
N ASP A 171 6.99 -12.13 25.31
CA ASP A 171 8.10 -12.17 26.26
C ASP A 171 9.14 -13.15 25.72
N LEU A 172 10.21 -12.59 25.16
CA LEU A 172 11.27 -13.31 24.48
C LEU A 172 12.52 -13.36 25.34
N VAL A 173 13.23 -14.48 25.28
CA VAL A 173 14.60 -14.61 25.77
C VAL A 173 15.54 -14.73 24.57
N ILE A 174 16.36 -13.71 24.36
CA ILE A 174 17.22 -13.58 23.18
C ILE A 174 18.68 -13.74 23.63
N VAL A 175 19.43 -14.61 22.95
CA VAL A 175 20.86 -14.79 23.22
C VAL A 175 21.61 -14.66 21.90
N VAL A 176 22.27 -13.51 21.69
CA VAL A 176 23.10 -13.26 20.52
C VAL A 176 24.53 -13.02 20.95
N CYS A 177 25.44 -13.81 20.42
CA CYS A 177 26.85 -13.83 20.78
C CYS A 177 27.69 -13.37 19.58
N LYS A 178 28.76 -12.63 19.84
CA LYS A 178 29.73 -12.30 18.80
C LYS A 178 30.54 -13.54 18.44
N SER A 179 30.80 -13.73 17.16
CA SER A 179 31.69 -14.81 16.71
C SER A 179 33.08 -14.65 17.37
N PRO A 180 33.65 -15.72 17.94
CA PRO A 180 34.94 -15.64 18.62
C PRO A 180 36.05 -15.24 17.63
N LYS A 181 36.77 -14.16 17.94
CA LYS A 181 37.82 -13.60 17.06
C LYS A 181 39.06 -14.49 16.91
N ASN A 182 39.31 -15.39 17.87
CA ASN A 182 40.47 -16.29 17.90
C ASN A 182 40.02 -17.75 17.90
N ALA A 183 40.07 -18.39 16.73
CA ALA A 183 39.57 -19.72 16.45
C ALA A 183 40.56 -20.86 16.82
N SER A 184 41.16 -20.83 18.01
CA SER A 184 41.80 -22.07 18.48
C SER A 184 40.72 -23.11 18.75
N LEU A 185 40.99 -24.38 18.42
CA LEU A 185 40.03 -25.48 18.57
C LEU A 185 39.46 -25.54 20.00
N GLU A 186 40.33 -25.38 21.01
CA GLU A 186 39.93 -25.37 22.42
C GLU A 186 38.98 -24.21 22.78
N ASN A 187 39.16 -23.02 22.19
CA ASN A 187 38.27 -21.88 22.44
C ASN A 187 36.92 -22.06 21.74
N LEU A 188 36.90 -22.68 20.56
CA LEU A 188 35.66 -23.02 19.87
C LEU A 188 34.86 -24.08 20.63
N GLU A 189 35.52 -25.12 21.14
CA GLU A 189 34.87 -26.16 21.96
C GLU A 189 34.27 -25.56 23.24
N LYS A 190 34.99 -24.65 23.92
CA LYS A 190 34.47 -23.94 25.11
C LYS A 190 33.28 -23.05 24.76
N PHE A 191 33.36 -22.33 23.63
CA PHE A 191 32.28 -21.47 23.13
C PHE A 191 31.01 -22.29 22.83
N GLU A 192 31.15 -23.39 22.09
CA GLU A 192 30.04 -24.28 21.73
C GLU A 192 29.41 -24.93 22.98
N LYS A 193 30.24 -25.42 23.92
CA LYS A 193 29.75 -25.99 25.17
C LYS A 193 28.96 -24.99 26.01
N ALA A 194 29.38 -23.73 26.04
CA ALA A 194 28.65 -22.66 26.75
C ALA A 194 27.29 -22.37 26.09
N LEU A 195 27.22 -22.32 24.76
CA LEU A 195 25.95 -22.18 24.03
C LEU A 195 25.02 -23.37 24.25
N LEU A 196 25.55 -24.60 24.25
CA LEU A 196 24.77 -25.80 24.56
C LEU A 196 24.17 -25.76 25.97
N GLN A 197 24.94 -25.34 26.97
CA GLN A 197 24.44 -25.18 28.34
C GLN A 197 23.30 -24.16 28.44
N ILE A 198 23.40 -23.04 27.73
CA ILE A 198 22.35 -22.02 27.68
C ILE A 198 21.11 -22.58 26.97
N SER A 199 21.28 -23.23 25.83
CA SER A 199 20.19 -23.87 25.07
C SER A 199 19.45 -24.92 25.92
N ASP A 200 20.18 -25.78 26.63
CA ASP A 200 19.59 -26.80 27.49
C ASP A 200 18.86 -26.23 28.70
N ARG A 201 19.31 -25.07 29.23
CA ARG A 201 18.59 -24.35 30.27
C ARG A 201 17.29 -23.75 29.73
N LEU A 202 17.33 -23.12 28.57
CA LEU A 202 16.17 -22.49 27.93
C LEU A 202 15.05 -23.49 27.60
N LYS A 203 15.39 -24.77 27.38
CA LYS A 203 14.38 -25.84 27.25
C LYS A 203 13.59 -26.10 28.53
N LYS A 204 14.07 -25.66 29.69
CA LYS A 204 13.52 -25.99 31.02
C LYS A 204 13.09 -24.77 31.84
N SER A 205 13.72 -23.62 31.62
CA SER A 205 13.44 -22.38 32.37
C SER A 205 13.80 -21.16 31.54
N ASN A 206 13.03 -20.09 31.74
CA ASN A 206 13.30 -18.76 31.17
C ASN A 206 14.27 -17.93 32.02
N GLU A 207 14.66 -18.44 33.20
CA GLU A 207 15.66 -17.83 34.07
C GLU A 207 17.06 -18.27 33.62
N ILE A 208 17.78 -17.33 32.99
CA ILE A 208 19.10 -17.56 32.40
C ILE A 208 20.12 -16.46 32.73
N GLU A 209 19.73 -15.46 33.53
CA GLU A 209 20.55 -14.29 33.86
C GLU A 209 21.86 -14.70 34.53
N ASP A 210 21.84 -15.76 35.33
CA ASP A 210 23.00 -16.37 35.98
C ASP A 210 24.00 -16.95 34.95
N LEU A 211 23.50 -17.70 33.96
CA LEU A 211 24.29 -18.28 32.89
C LEU A 211 24.83 -17.22 31.92
N LEU A 212 24.04 -16.19 31.64
CA LEU A 212 24.50 -15.05 30.86
C LEU A 212 25.60 -14.29 31.61
N ALA A 213 25.44 -14.01 32.90
CA ALA A 213 26.48 -13.36 33.68
C ALA A 213 27.77 -14.20 33.74
N LYS A 214 27.65 -15.52 33.94
CA LYS A 214 28.77 -16.46 34.02
C LYS A 214 29.58 -16.52 32.72
N ASN A 215 28.91 -16.49 31.57
CA ASN A 215 29.56 -16.68 30.27
C ASN A 215 29.82 -15.36 29.51
N LYS A 216 29.53 -14.20 30.10
CA LYS A 216 29.65 -12.87 29.47
C LYS A 216 31.00 -12.62 28.80
N ASN A 217 32.10 -12.92 29.49
CA ASN A 217 33.45 -12.69 28.98
C ASN A 217 33.84 -13.66 27.85
N LEU A 218 33.24 -14.85 27.84
CA LEU A 218 33.50 -15.89 26.83
C LEU A 218 32.69 -15.64 25.55
N LEU A 219 31.42 -15.28 25.69
CA LEU A 219 30.46 -15.23 24.58
C LEU A 219 30.27 -13.82 23.99
N GLY A 220 30.61 -12.76 24.73
CA GLY A 220 30.58 -11.39 24.21
C GLY A 220 29.23 -10.99 23.62
N TYR A 221 28.18 -11.01 24.43
CA TYR A 221 26.80 -10.80 23.99
C TYR A 221 26.55 -9.43 23.34
N GLU A 222 25.58 -9.39 22.42
CA GLU A 222 25.00 -8.15 21.95
C GLU A 222 24.13 -7.47 23.02
N ASN A 223 24.01 -6.15 22.96
CA ASN A 223 23.34 -5.33 23.98
C ASN A 223 21.85 -5.66 24.18
N TYR A 224 21.21 -6.22 23.16
CA TYR A 224 19.80 -6.63 23.18
C TYR A 224 19.61 -8.10 23.60
N SER A 225 20.67 -8.79 24.04
CA SER A 225 20.56 -10.13 24.61
C SER A 225 20.01 -10.07 26.03
N GLY A 226 19.06 -10.94 26.34
CA GLY A 226 18.39 -11.03 27.63
C GLY A 226 16.89 -11.30 27.48
N ARG A 227 16.18 -11.26 28.60
CA ARG A 227 14.73 -11.33 28.63
C ARG A 227 14.15 -9.95 28.33
N THR A 228 13.22 -9.91 27.39
CA THR A 228 12.62 -8.67 26.87
C THR A 228 11.47 -8.17 27.73
N GLY A 229 10.82 -9.06 28.50
CA GLY A 229 9.59 -8.78 29.21
C GLY A 229 8.39 -8.70 28.26
N LEU A 230 7.19 -8.69 28.80
CA LEU A 230 5.96 -8.71 28.01
C LEU A 230 5.75 -7.37 27.27
N LYS A 231 6.08 -7.33 25.98
CA LYS A 231 6.06 -6.11 25.13
C LYS A 231 5.42 -6.36 23.77
N TYR A 232 4.95 -5.30 23.11
CA TYR A 232 4.52 -5.37 21.72
C TYR A 232 5.73 -5.44 20.77
N VAL A 233 5.53 -6.01 19.57
CA VAL A 233 6.57 -6.14 18.54
C VAL A 233 7.21 -4.80 18.19
N PHE A 234 6.43 -3.73 18.08
CA PHE A 234 6.95 -2.39 17.78
C PHE A 234 7.85 -1.84 18.90
N GLU A 235 7.55 -2.16 20.18
CA GLU A 235 8.37 -1.74 21.32
C GLU A 235 9.70 -2.49 21.35
N LEU A 236 9.69 -3.76 20.95
CA LEU A 236 10.89 -4.58 20.80
C LEU A 236 11.80 -4.05 19.69
N TYR A 237 11.22 -3.66 18.56
CA TYR A 237 11.95 -3.02 17.45
C TYR A 237 12.58 -1.68 17.89
N GLN A 238 11.82 -0.81 18.57
CA GLN A 238 12.34 0.45 19.12
C GLN A 238 13.45 0.24 20.16
N SER A 239 13.46 -0.90 20.85
CA SER A 239 14.52 -1.28 21.81
C SER A 239 15.81 -1.75 21.12
N GLY A 240 15.87 -1.75 19.79
CA GLY A 240 17.06 -2.10 19.01
C GLY A 240 17.19 -3.59 18.66
N ILE A 241 16.11 -4.37 18.78
CA ILE A 241 16.11 -5.78 18.36
C ILE A 241 15.93 -5.82 16.83
N PRO A 242 16.82 -6.53 16.08
CA PRO A 242 16.73 -6.65 14.62
C PRO A 242 15.40 -7.22 14.13
N GLU A 243 14.91 -6.72 12.99
CA GLU A 243 13.64 -7.13 12.39
C GLU A 243 13.64 -8.62 12.00
N GLU A 244 14.79 -9.15 11.58
CA GLU A 244 14.96 -10.56 11.20
C GLU A 244 14.70 -11.49 12.39
N LEU A 245 15.03 -11.05 13.61
CA LEU A 245 14.71 -11.78 14.82
C LEU A 245 13.24 -11.64 15.20
N LEU A 246 12.57 -10.54 14.88
CA LEU A 246 11.15 -10.35 15.20
C LEU A 246 10.20 -10.98 14.16
N ALA A 247 10.72 -11.44 13.02
CA ALA A 247 9.93 -11.98 11.91
C ALA A 247 9.01 -13.15 12.28
N PHE A 248 9.34 -13.95 13.31
CA PHE A 248 8.46 -15.04 13.79
C PHE A 248 7.16 -14.54 14.43
N SER A 249 7.12 -13.29 14.89
CA SER A 249 5.91 -12.66 15.42
C SER A 249 5.01 -12.07 14.34
N LEU A 250 5.60 -11.73 13.19
CA LEU A 250 4.92 -11.15 12.05
C LEU A 250 4.25 -12.22 11.17
N SER A 251 4.65 -13.49 11.30
CA SER A 251 3.92 -14.61 10.70
C SER A 251 2.67 -14.94 11.53
N THR A 252 1.61 -14.15 11.34
CA THR A 252 0.26 -14.44 11.84
C THR A 252 -0.38 -15.63 11.10
N ASN A 253 0.31 -16.76 11.00
CA ASN A 253 -0.37 -18.03 10.82
C ASN A 253 -0.65 -18.55 12.22
N ALA A 254 -1.92 -18.40 12.63
CA ALA A 254 -2.43 -19.02 13.84
C ALA A 254 -1.97 -20.48 13.88
N ILE A 255 -1.13 -20.82 14.85
CA ILE A 255 -0.95 -22.21 15.22
C ILE A 255 -2.31 -22.63 15.77
N SER A 256 -3.01 -23.46 15.01
CA SER A 256 -4.26 -24.09 15.43
C SER A 256 -3.98 -24.91 16.69
N THR A 257 -4.55 -24.50 17.82
CA THR A 257 -4.72 -25.34 19.01
C THR A 257 -5.83 -26.34 18.80
#